data_AF-A0A366H9G4-F1
#
_entry.id   AF-A0A366H9G4-F1
#
_cell.length_a   1.000
_cell.length_b   1.000
_cell.length_c   1.000
_cell.angle_alpha   90.00
_cell.angle_beta   90.00
_cell.angle_gamma   90.00
#
_symmetry.space_group_name_H-M   'P 1'
#
loop_
_entity.id
_entity.type
_entity.pdbx_description
1 polymer ?
#
loop_
_entity_poly.entity_id
_entity_poly.type
_entity_poly.pdbx_seq_one_letter_code
_entity_poly.pdbx_strand_id
1 'polypeptide(L)' 'MTDDSKPPIIRMNEPITLEDWEKGREARRLSGLKVAPASIRRKESSSDKRLRAAFGGKRAPVPDQPDETPPPQG' A
#
# COMPACT_ATOMS: atom_id res chain seq x y z
N MET A 1 -27.73 8.78 -2.34
CA MET A 1 -26.66 8.64 -3.33
C MET A 1 -25.39 9.19 -2.71
N THR A 2 -24.51 8.33 -2.20
CA THR A 2 -23.17 8.72 -1.77
C THR A 2 -22.28 8.70 -3.00
N ASP A 3 -21.66 9.84 -3.28
CA ASP A 3 -20.73 10.00 -4.40
C ASP A 3 -19.43 9.24 -4.06
N ASP A 4 -19.34 7.98 -4.49
CA ASP A 4 -18.16 7.11 -4.31
C ASP A 4 -16.89 7.66 -4.99
N SER A 5 -17.00 8.76 -5.74
CA SER A 5 -15.89 9.46 -6.38
C SER A 5 -15.09 10.34 -5.41
N LYS A 6 -15.69 10.78 -4.30
CA LYS A 6 -15.06 11.74 -3.40
C LYS A 6 -14.17 11.03 -2.37
N PRO A 7 -12.87 11.37 -2.27
CA PRO A 7 -12.01 10.78 -1.25
C PRO A 7 -12.58 11.04 0.15
N PRO A 8 -12.49 10.07 1.07
CA PRO A 8 -13.00 10.24 2.42
C PRO A 8 -12.30 11.42 3.10
N ILE A 9 -13.09 12.27 3.73
CA ILE A 9 -12.58 13.38 4.54
C ILE A 9 -12.11 12.77 5.86
N ILE A 10 -10.81 12.49 5.96
CA ILE A 10 -10.20 11.99 7.20
C ILE A 10 -10.09 13.18 8.15
N ARG A 11 -10.85 13.15 9.25
CA ARG A 11 -10.76 14.17 10.30
C ARG A 11 -9.50 13.95 11.13
N MET A 12 -8.70 15.00 11.31
CA MET A 12 -7.38 14.93 11.94
C MET A 12 -7.39 14.37 13.38
N ASN A 13 -8.50 14.55 14.09
CA ASN A 13 -8.62 14.21 15.52
C ASN A 13 -9.55 13.01 15.77
N GLU A 14 -9.95 12.28 14.73
CA GLU A 14 -10.83 11.11 14.87
C GLU A 14 -10.10 9.85 14.39
N PRO A 15 -10.34 8.69 15.04
CA PRO A 15 -9.85 7.42 14.55
C PRO A 15 -10.34 7.15 13.13
N ILE A 16 -9.42 6.79 12.24
CA ILE A 16 -9.78 6.39 10.88
C ILE A 16 -10.26 4.93 10.87
N THR A 17 -11.38 4.66 10.20
CA THR A 17 -11.82 3.28 9.98
C THR A 17 -10.92 2.61 8.93
N LEU A 18 -10.83 1.28 8.96
CA LEU A 18 -10.09 0.54 7.93
C LEU A 18 -10.65 0.85 6.52
N GLU A 19 -11.97 0.91 6.39
CA GLU A 19 -12.65 1.21 5.13
C GLU A 19 -12.29 2.61 4.59
N ASP A 20 -12.29 3.63 5.45
CA ASP A 20 -11.89 4.99 5.07
C ASP A 20 -10.42 5.06 4.67
N TRP A 21 -9.56 4.28 5.34
CA TRP A 21 -8.15 4.19 4.99
C TRP A 21 -7.94 3.57 3.61
N GLU A 22 -8.65 2.48 3.29
CA GLU A 22 -8.60 1.82 1.98
C GLU A 22 -9.12 2.71 0.86
N LYS A 23 -10.30 3.32 1.03
CA LYS A 23 -10.88 4.28 0.08
C LYS A 23 -9.95 5.46 -0.16
N GLY A 24 -9.37 6.01 0.91
CA GLY A 24 -8.39 7.10 0.82
C GLY A 24 -7.10 6.69 0.08
N ARG A 25 -6.63 5.45 0.27
CA ARG A 25 -5.47 4.91 -0.45
C ARG A 25 -5.76 4.78 -1.94
N GLU A 26 -6.92 4.25 -2.31
CA GLU A 26 -7.29 4.05 -3.71
C GLU A 26 -7.45 5.39 -4.45
N ALA A 27 -8.11 6.36 -3.82
CA ALA A 27 -8.24 7.71 -4.38
C ALA A 27 -6.87 8.38 -4.63
N ARG A 28 -5.91 8.23 -3.69
CA ARG A 28 -4.53 8.70 -3.88
C ARG A 28 -3.81 7.97 -5.00
N ARG A 29 -4.00 6.65 -5.12
CA ARG A 29 -3.41 5.84 -6.20
C ARG A 29 -3.93 6.31 -7.57
N LEU A 30 -5.24 6.46 -7.73
CA LEU A 30 -5.88 6.95 -8.95
C LEU A 30 -5.40 8.36 -9.31
N SER A 31 -5.33 9.26 -8.33
CA SER A 31 -4.83 10.63 -8.54
C SER A 31 -3.36 10.64 -8.96
N GLY A 32 -2.52 9.83 -8.30
CA GLY A 32 -1.10 9.72 -8.64
C GLY A 32 -0.85 9.10 -10.02
N LEU A 33 -1.74 8.25 -10.52
CA LEU A 33 -1.66 7.72 -11.89
C LEU A 33 -1.93 8.79 -12.96
N LYS A 34 -2.74 9.80 -12.66
CA LYS A 34 -2.97 10.95 -13.56
C LYS A 34 -1.72 11.81 -13.74
N VAL A 35 -0.91 11.96 -12.69
CA VAL A 35 0.30 12.80 -12.69
C VAL A 35 1.53 12.05 -13.19
N ALA A 36 1.69 10.79 -12.77
CA ALA A 36 2.80 9.94 -13.18
C ALA A 36 2.23 8.56 -13.56
N PRO A 37 1.93 8.36 -14.85
CA PRO A 37 1.48 7.07 -15.35
C PRO A 37 2.44 5.96 -14.93
N ALA A 38 1.90 4.76 -14.70
CA ALA A 38 2.70 3.62 -14.26
C ALA A 38 3.88 3.30 -15.19
N SER A 39 3.81 3.69 -16.46
CA SER A 39 4.89 3.57 -17.45
C SER A 39 6.14 4.41 -17.12
N ILE A 40 5.99 5.54 -16.40
CA ILE A 40 7.10 6.41 -15.98
C ILE A 40 7.67 5.97 -14.62
N ARG A 41 6.93 5.14 -13.87
CA ARG A 41 7.40 4.65 -12.58
C ARG A 41 8.52 3.64 -12.79
N ARG A 42 9.60 3.81 -12.01
CA ARG A 42 10.72 2.86 -12.01
C ARG A 42 10.20 1.46 -11.65
N LYS A 43 10.44 0.48 -12.53
CA LYS A 43 9.98 -0.91 -12.33
C LYS A 43 10.52 -1.54 -11.05
N GLU A 44 11.77 -1.26 -10.71
CA GLU A 44 12.46 -1.81 -9.55
C GLU A 44 13.40 -0.75 -8.96
N SER A 45 13.42 -0.61 -7.64
CA SER A 45 14.45 0.17 -6.95
C SER A 45 15.72 -0.66 -6.73
N SER A 46 16.87 -0.03 -6.49
CA SER A 46 18.08 -0.75 -6.07
C SER A 46 17.86 -1.56 -4.78
N SER A 47 16.95 -1.09 -3.92
CA SER A 47 16.54 -1.75 -2.69
C SER A 47 15.60 -2.94 -2.90
N ASP A 48 14.94 -3.09 -4.05
CA ASP A 48 14.03 -4.22 -4.31
C ASP A 48 14.76 -5.56 -4.21
N LYS A 49 16.03 -5.64 -4.63
CA LYS A 49 16.85 -6.85 -4.47
C LYS A 49 17.03 -7.22 -3.01
N ARG A 50 17.39 -6.24 -2.16
CA ARG A 50 17.58 -6.44 -0.72
C ARG A 50 16.27 -6.84 -0.04
N LEU A 51 15.16 -6.20 -0.42
CA LEU A 51 13.84 -6.50 0.14
C LEU A 51 13.35 -7.88 -0.29
N ARG A 52 13.51 -8.26 -1.57
CA ARG A 52 13.22 -9.63 -2.00
C ARG A 52 14.06 -10.65 -1.25
N ALA A 53 15.35 -10.41 -1.05
CA ALA A 53 16.19 -11.31 -0.26
C ALA A 53 15.70 -11.45 1.19
N ALA A 54 15.36 -10.34 1.83
CA ALA A 54 14.89 -10.33 3.22
C ALA A 54 13.53 -11.05 3.42
N PHE A 55 12.67 -11.06 2.39
CA PHE A 55 11.34 -11.66 2.46
C PHE A 55 11.18 -12.89 1.55
N GLY A 56 12.27 -13.57 1.16
CA GLY A 56 12.21 -14.78 0.33
C GLY A 56 11.52 -14.58 -1.03
N GLY A 57 11.61 -13.38 -1.60
CA GLY A 57 10.95 -12.99 -2.84
C GLY A 57 9.47 -12.62 -2.68
N LYS A 58 8.90 -12.78 -1.49
CA LYS A 58 7.51 -12.43 -1.18
C LYS A 58 7.41 -10.93 -0.89
N ARG A 59 6.31 -10.31 -1.32
CA ARG A 59 5.93 -8.97 -0.83
C ARG A 59 5.47 -9.11 0.62
N ALA A 60 5.61 -8.05 1.40
CA ALA A 60 5.22 -8.04 2.81
C ALA A 60 3.81 -8.65 3.02
N PRO A 61 3.60 -9.39 4.13
CA PRO A 61 2.33 -10.04 4.41
C PRO A 61 1.18 -9.03 4.39
N VAL A 62 0.05 -9.46 3.83
CA VAL A 62 -1.21 -8.71 3.86
C VAL A 62 -1.67 -8.66 5.34
N PRO A 63 -2.25 -7.55 5.83
CA PRO A 63 -2.54 -7.35 7.26
C PRO A 63 -3.31 -8.49 7.97
N ASP A 64 -4.11 -9.25 7.23
CA ASP A 64 -4.91 -10.37 7.75
C ASP A 64 -4.26 -11.75 7.59
N GLN A 65 -3.01 -11.83 7.12
CA GLN A 65 -2.28 -13.10 7.13
C GLN A 65 -1.47 -13.23 8.43
N PRO A 66 -1.59 -14.35 9.17
CA PRO A 66 -0.69 -14.62 10.28
C PRO A 66 0.74 -14.63 9.73
N ASP A 67 1.66 -13.99 10.45
CA ASP A 67 3.07 -13.90 10.08
C ASP A 67 3.68 -15.31 10.13
N GLU A 68 3.58 -16.01 9.01
CA GLU A 68 4.13 -17.35 8.80
C GLU A 68 5.62 -17.27 8.44
N THR A 69 6.28 -16.14 8.68
CA THR A 69 7.72 -15.98 8.46
C THR A 69 8.45 -16.46 9.72
N PRO A 70 9.08 -17.65 9.71
CA PRO A 70 9.95 -18.02 10.83
C PRO A 70 11.09 -17.00 10.92
N PRO A 71 11.52 -16.62 12.14
CA PRO A 71 12.59 -15.66 12.33
C PRO A 71 13.86 -16.14 11.62
N PRO A 72 14.68 -15.21 11.07
CA PRO A 72 15.94 -15.57 10.44
C PRO A 72 16.81 -16.32 11.47
N GLN A 73 17.10 -17.59 11.18
CA GLN A 73 18.04 -18.38 11.95
C GLN A 73 19.44 -18.15 11.36
N GLY A 74 20.30 -17.47 12.13
CA GLY A 74 21.77 -17.53 12.02
C GLY A 74 22.38 -16.96 10.76
#